data_AF-A0A3A8L3S2-F1
#
_entry.id   AF-A0A3A8L3S2-F1
#
_cell.length_a   1.000
_cell.length_b   1.000
_cell.length_c   1.000
_cell.angle_alpha   90.00
_cell.angle_beta   90.00
_cell.angle_gamma   90.00
#
_symmetry.space_group_name_H-M   'P 1'
#
loop_
_entity.id
_entity.type
_entity.pdbx_description
1 polymer ?
#
loop_
_entity_poly.entity_id
_entity_poly.type
_entity_poly.pdbx_seq_one_letter_code
_entity_poly.pdbx_strand_id
1 'polypeptide(L)'
;MRHREVAGAGGPDSGGREAVPAGGIPGREAHPLRPVGRAQGPGPGQWAGGAAAGRVPDVSLKTLEFTLRNLGTLLVRHLDQLSEPDPSKLLELSTLYRRIGIGHLLAHHDVREFAENLFSSAETYLMLLRTQEPGAEGPRSLLARSRGVPLLDALCLGAWDLARDIDGAMPATWWSDVEEEEAFLYFKLLPALIDGKVDPGDARKLAALLEAEGTARLRAVDAVLRADERAFEDSLRTLTDDWRIAIEQDRETRPVDPYHDHTEAQVFIEGAALVRLARLRGLKAQERYDFIPASILRDLTQVLPSSVMG
;
A
#
# COMPACT_ATOMS: atom_id res chain seq x y z
N MET A 1 60.79 -59.17 0.20
CA MET A 1 60.03 -60.36 0.65
C MET A 1 58.67 -59.87 1.10
N ARG A 2 57.60 -60.22 0.36
CA ARG A 2 56.49 -61.12 0.80
C ARG A 2 55.63 -60.47 1.90
N HIS A 3 54.30 -60.33 1.85
CA HIS A 3 53.18 -60.89 1.08
C HIS A 3 51.95 -59.99 1.39
N ARG A 4 51.08 -59.68 0.40
CA ARG A 4 49.71 -60.25 0.20
C ARG A 4 48.66 -59.70 1.20
N GLU A 5 47.73 -58.80 0.81
CA GLU A 5 46.42 -59.04 0.14
C GLU A 5 45.44 -59.87 1.01
N VAL A 6 44.22 -59.35 1.26
CA VAL A 6 42.91 -59.89 0.81
C VAL A 6 41.72 -59.20 1.54
N ALA A 7 40.65 -59.05 0.75
CA ALA A 7 39.31 -58.47 0.93
C ALA A 7 38.36 -59.09 1.99
N GLY A 8 37.24 -58.37 2.21
CA GLY A 8 35.93 -58.86 2.69
C GLY A 8 35.01 -57.65 2.96
N ALA A 9 34.07 -57.24 2.08
CA ALA A 9 32.76 -57.82 1.74
C ALA A 9 31.73 -57.80 2.90
N GLY A 10 30.68 -56.97 2.76
CA GLY A 10 29.47 -57.00 3.60
C GLY A 10 28.60 -55.73 3.55
N GLY A 11 27.66 -55.64 2.60
CA GLY A 11 26.38 -54.93 2.80
C GLY A 11 25.45 -55.76 3.70
N PRO A 12 24.27 -55.29 4.18
CA PRO A 12 23.24 -54.48 3.51
C PRO A 12 22.91 -53.22 4.37
N ASP A 13 21.95 -52.31 4.14
CA ASP A 13 20.56 -52.46 3.74
C ASP A 13 19.97 -51.08 3.41
N SER A 14 19.09 -51.10 2.43
CA SER A 14 18.37 -49.99 1.82
C SER A 14 17.18 -49.55 2.68
N GLY A 15 17.32 -48.44 3.40
CA GLY A 15 16.21 -47.71 4.01
C GLY A 15 15.71 -46.60 3.11
N GLY A 16 14.79 -46.92 2.20
CA GLY A 16 14.08 -45.94 1.37
C GLY A 16 13.25 -44.99 2.23
N ARG A 17 13.62 -43.70 2.25
CA ARG A 17 12.72 -42.63 2.64
C ARG A 17 12.04 -42.11 1.39
N GLU A 18 10.74 -42.40 1.28
CA GLU A 18 9.83 -41.76 0.35
C GLU A 18 9.95 -40.24 0.49
N ALA A 19 10.36 -39.61 -0.61
CA ALA A 19 10.26 -38.18 -0.78
C ALA A 19 8.78 -37.81 -0.87
N VAL A 20 8.26 -37.18 0.17
CA VAL A 20 6.96 -36.51 0.14
C VAL A 20 7.09 -35.36 -0.87
N PRO A 21 6.27 -35.29 -1.93
CA PRO A 21 6.30 -34.17 -2.84
C PRO A 21 5.80 -32.94 -2.08
N ALA A 22 6.68 -31.97 -1.89
CA ALA A 22 6.30 -30.62 -1.49
C ALA A 22 5.37 -30.08 -2.58
N GLY A 23 4.07 -30.10 -2.30
CA GLY A 23 3.06 -29.42 -3.09
C GLY A 23 3.34 -27.92 -3.02
N GLY A 24 4.13 -27.44 -3.97
CA GLY A 24 4.33 -26.01 -4.19
C GLY A 24 2.99 -25.37 -4.47
N ILE A 25 2.50 -24.58 -3.52
CA ILE A 25 1.47 -23.59 -3.80
C ILE A 25 2.15 -22.59 -4.76
N PRO A 26 1.62 -22.36 -5.96
CA PRO A 26 2.19 -21.38 -6.87
C PRO A 26 2.20 -20.03 -6.16
N GLY A 27 3.39 -19.43 -6.10
CA GLY A 27 3.60 -18.11 -5.53
C GLY A 27 2.66 -17.13 -6.24
N ARG A 28 1.66 -16.65 -5.51
CA ARG A 28 0.98 -15.41 -5.85
C ARG A 28 1.98 -14.31 -5.52
N GLU A 29 2.58 -13.73 -6.54
CA GLU A 29 3.27 -12.46 -6.42
C GLU A 29 2.34 -11.52 -5.64
N ALA A 30 2.85 -10.90 -4.57
CA ALA A 30 2.18 -9.80 -3.93
C ALA A 30 1.88 -8.79 -5.03
N HIS A 31 0.60 -8.68 -5.42
CA HIS A 31 0.17 -7.73 -6.44
C HIS A 31 0.73 -6.38 -5.99
N PRO A 32 1.69 -5.81 -6.73
CA PRO A 32 1.97 -4.41 -6.55
C PRO A 32 0.62 -3.72 -6.72
N LEU A 33 0.35 -2.65 -5.96
CA LEU A 33 -0.30 -1.54 -6.65
C LEU A 33 0.59 -1.33 -7.86
N ARG A 34 0.13 -1.81 -9.03
CA ARG A 34 0.76 -1.38 -10.26
C ARG A 34 0.81 0.14 -10.10
N PRO A 35 1.96 0.81 -10.26
CA PRO A 35 1.89 2.23 -10.57
C PRO A 35 0.82 2.33 -11.64
N VAL A 36 -0.14 3.25 -11.51
CA VAL A 36 -1.19 3.46 -12.52
C VAL A 36 -0.42 3.72 -13.81
N GLY A 37 -0.18 2.63 -14.54
CA GLY A 37 0.79 2.59 -15.59
C GLY A 37 0.06 3.18 -16.75
N ARG A 38 0.53 4.34 -17.22
CA ARG A 38 0.07 5.05 -18.41
C ARG A 38 -1.12 4.37 -19.09
N ALA A 39 -2.32 4.83 -18.80
CA ALA A 39 -3.30 4.87 -19.88
C ALA A 39 -2.70 5.83 -20.92
N GLN A 40 -2.17 5.31 -22.02
CA GLN A 40 -1.99 6.14 -23.22
C GLN A 40 -3.39 6.63 -23.58
N GLY A 41 -3.72 7.85 -23.15
CA GLY A 41 -5.00 8.47 -23.44
C GLY A 41 -5.20 8.50 -24.96
N PRO A 42 -6.43 8.29 -25.45
CA PRO A 42 -6.71 8.44 -26.87
C PRO A 42 -6.37 9.87 -27.32
N GLY A 43 -5.78 9.98 -28.51
CA GLY A 43 -5.35 11.25 -29.08
C GLY A 43 -6.46 12.30 -29.17
N PRO A 44 -6.11 13.59 -29.33
CA PRO A 44 -7.07 14.69 -29.31
C PRO A 44 -8.00 14.58 -30.52
N GLY A 45 -9.22 14.09 -30.31
CA GLY A 45 -10.24 13.99 -31.36
C GLY A 45 -11.34 12.93 -31.18
N GLN A 46 -11.30 12.07 -30.16
CA GLN A 46 -12.30 10.99 -29.99
C GLN A 46 -12.93 10.97 -28.60
N TRP A 47 -13.70 12.00 -28.25
CA TRP A 47 -14.67 11.91 -27.15
C TRP A 47 -15.93 12.71 -27.51
N ALA A 48 -16.74 12.17 -28.42
CA ALA A 48 -18.11 12.60 -28.61
C ALA A 48 -19.00 11.36 -28.44
N GLY A 49 -19.53 11.16 -27.23
CA GLY A 49 -20.52 10.11 -26.98
C GLY A 49 -20.65 9.69 -25.53
N GLY A 50 -21.67 10.22 -24.84
CA GLY A 50 -22.36 9.54 -23.75
C GLY A 50 -21.73 9.63 -22.36
N ALA A 51 -22.17 10.62 -21.57
CA ALA A 51 -22.08 10.57 -20.12
C ALA A 51 -22.99 9.44 -19.58
N ALA A 52 -22.47 8.22 -19.54
CA ALA A 52 -23.02 7.18 -18.68
C ALA A 52 -22.47 7.44 -17.28
N ALA A 53 -23.32 7.91 -16.37
CA ALA A 53 -23.00 7.95 -14.95
C ALA A 53 -22.66 6.52 -14.50
N GLY A 54 -21.37 6.23 -14.37
CA GLY A 54 -20.85 4.93 -13.91
C GLY A 54 -21.41 4.66 -12.52
N ARG A 55 -22.33 3.70 -12.43
CA ARG A 55 -22.76 3.16 -11.13
C ARG A 55 -21.59 2.39 -10.56
N VAL A 56 -21.03 2.87 -9.44
CA VAL A 56 -20.22 2.02 -8.57
C VAL A 56 -21.08 0.79 -8.24
N PRO A 57 -20.61 -0.44 -8.51
CA PRO A 57 -21.37 -1.64 -8.19
C PRO A 57 -21.61 -1.67 -6.68
N ASP A 58 -22.89 -1.73 -6.33
CA ASP A 58 -23.35 -1.77 -4.94
C ASP A 58 -22.97 -3.14 -4.35
N VAL A 59 -21.83 -3.19 -3.68
CA VAL A 59 -21.39 -4.40 -2.96
C VAL A 59 -22.37 -4.59 -1.81
N SER A 60 -23.19 -5.64 -1.90
CA SER A 60 -24.23 -5.86 -0.88
C SER A 60 -23.63 -6.00 0.52
N LEU A 61 -24.32 -5.49 1.54
CA LEU A 61 -23.89 -5.62 2.94
C LEU A 61 -23.54 -7.07 3.32
N LYS A 62 -24.34 -8.04 2.88
CA LYS A 62 -24.07 -9.47 3.12
C LYS A 62 -22.76 -9.93 2.48
N THR A 63 -22.43 -9.41 1.30
CA THR A 63 -21.16 -9.68 0.61
C THR A 63 -19.98 -9.10 1.40
N LEU A 64 -20.12 -7.88 1.93
CA LEU A 64 -19.09 -7.24 2.77
C LEU A 64 -18.89 -8.01 4.09
N GLU A 65 -19.96 -8.40 4.77
CA GLU A 65 -19.89 -9.20 6.01
C GLU A 65 -19.20 -10.56 5.79
N PHE A 66 -19.51 -11.22 4.68
CA PHE A 66 -18.84 -12.47 4.30
C PHE A 66 -17.36 -12.23 3.99
N THR A 67 -17.04 -11.13 3.29
CA THR A 67 -15.67 -10.72 2.97
C THR A 67 -14.87 -10.45 4.24
N LEU A 68 -15.43 -9.71 5.20
CA LEU A 68 -14.83 -9.43 6.51
C LEU A 68 -14.51 -10.71 7.28
N ARG A 69 -15.45 -11.66 7.33
CA ARG A 69 -15.22 -12.95 8.01
C ARG A 69 -14.06 -13.72 7.39
N ASN A 70 -13.96 -13.74 6.06
CA ASN A 70 -12.87 -14.42 5.36
C ASN A 70 -11.53 -13.72 5.60
N LEU A 71 -11.49 -12.39 5.52
CA LEU A 71 -10.29 -11.61 5.80
C LEU A 71 -9.81 -11.82 7.24
N GLY A 72 -10.72 -11.82 8.23
CA GLY A 72 -10.36 -12.10 9.63
C GLY A 72 -9.82 -13.53 9.82
N THR A 73 -10.41 -14.53 9.13
CA THR A 73 -9.89 -15.90 9.16
C THR A 73 -8.50 -16.00 8.54
N LEU A 74 -8.25 -15.29 7.44
CA LEU A 74 -6.93 -15.21 6.83
C LEU A 74 -5.94 -14.53 7.78
N LEU A 75 -6.29 -13.39 8.35
CA LEU A 75 -5.44 -12.65 9.29
C LEU A 75 -4.94 -13.56 10.43
N VAL A 76 -5.87 -14.24 11.13
CA VAL A 76 -5.51 -15.19 12.21
C VAL A 76 -4.57 -16.28 11.71
N ARG A 77 -4.86 -16.87 10.55
CA ARG A 77 -4.01 -17.90 9.95
C ARG A 77 -2.61 -17.38 9.63
N HIS A 78 -2.47 -16.16 9.11
CA HIS A 78 -1.16 -15.58 8.81
C HIS A 78 -0.38 -15.26 10.08
N LEU A 79 -1.06 -14.76 11.13
CA LEU A 79 -0.46 -14.56 12.46
C LEU A 79 0.03 -15.87 13.07
N ASP A 80 -0.76 -16.95 13.00
CA ASP A 80 -0.36 -18.28 13.51
C ASP A 80 0.87 -18.85 12.77
N GLN A 81 1.11 -18.41 11.53
CA GLN A 81 2.23 -18.83 10.70
C GLN A 81 3.47 -17.93 10.81
N LEU A 82 3.39 -16.85 11.59
CA LEU A 82 4.55 -16.01 11.93
C LEU A 82 5.31 -16.65 13.10
N SER A 83 6.15 -17.63 12.80
CA SER A 83 7.15 -18.10 13.77
C SER A 83 8.37 -17.16 13.85
N GLU A 84 8.68 -16.49 12.73
CA GLU A 84 9.77 -15.52 12.56
C GLU A 84 9.29 -14.38 11.64
N PRO A 85 9.92 -13.18 11.71
CA PRO A 85 9.55 -12.05 10.87
C PRO A 85 9.92 -12.29 9.39
N ASP A 86 9.00 -12.88 8.64
CA ASP A 86 9.08 -13.02 7.18
C ASP A 86 8.60 -11.74 6.49
N PRO A 87 9.47 -11.04 5.74
CA PRO A 87 9.13 -9.78 5.11
C PRO A 87 7.86 -9.81 4.24
N SER A 88 7.67 -10.89 3.47
CA SER A 88 6.53 -10.99 2.57
C SER A 88 5.22 -11.14 3.35
N LYS A 89 5.24 -11.92 4.43
CA LYS A 89 4.06 -12.11 5.28
C LYS A 89 3.68 -10.85 6.04
N LEU A 90 4.67 -10.08 6.50
CA LEU A 90 4.40 -8.81 7.19
C LEU A 90 3.74 -7.79 6.26
N LEU A 91 4.17 -7.73 4.99
CA LEU A 91 3.53 -6.86 4.00
C LEU A 91 2.10 -7.33 3.67
N GLU A 92 1.88 -8.65 3.59
CA GLU A 92 0.55 -9.24 3.41
C GLU A 92 -0.38 -8.94 4.60
N LEU A 93 0.11 -9.08 5.83
CA LEU A 93 -0.62 -8.72 7.04
C LEU A 93 -1.02 -7.25 7.07
N SER A 94 -0.13 -6.35 6.65
CA SER A 94 -0.45 -4.92 6.52
C SER A 94 -1.64 -4.72 5.58
N THR A 95 -1.61 -5.38 4.42
CA THR A 95 -2.73 -5.38 3.45
C THR A 95 -4.02 -5.94 4.05
N LEU A 96 -3.96 -7.05 4.79
CA LEU A 96 -5.13 -7.67 5.42
C LEU A 96 -5.76 -6.73 6.46
N TYR A 97 -4.96 -6.14 7.34
CA TYR A 97 -5.44 -5.17 8.33
C TYR A 97 -6.16 -4.01 7.64
N ARG A 98 -5.56 -3.37 6.64
CA ARG A 98 -6.22 -2.30 5.88
C ARG A 98 -7.56 -2.75 5.30
N ARG A 99 -7.61 -3.91 4.63
CA ARG A 99 -8.84 -4.42 4.00
C ARG A 99 -9.94 -4.68 5.03
N ILE A 100 -9.58 -5.22 6.20
CA ILE A 100 -10.50 -5.40 7.33
C ILE A 100 -11.04 -4.05 7.81
N GLY A 101 -10.15 -3.08 8.06
CA GLY A 101 -10.53 -1.74 8.48
C GLY A 101 -11.50 -1.07 7.51
N ILE A 102 -11.19 -1.11 6.20
CA ILE A 102 -12.08 -0.60 5.15
C ILE A 102 -13.41 -1.36 5.13
N GLY A 103 -13.39 -2.68 5.27
CA GLY A 103 -14.61 -3.48 5.35
C GLY A 103 -15.52 -3.08 6.51
N HIS A 104 -14.96 -2.83 7.71
CA HIS A 104 -15.71 -2.35 8.88
C HIS A 104 -16.32 -0.96 8.64
N LEU A 105 -15.57 -0.06 8.01
CA LEU A 105 -16.08 1.26 7.62
C LEU A 105 -17.26 1.15 6.66
N LEU A 106 -17.18 0.28 5.65
CA LEU A 106 -18.20 0.14 4.62
C LEU A 106 -19.45 -0.60 5.12
N ALA A 107 -19.27 -1.69 5.87
CA ALA A 107 -20.37 -2.54 6.32
C ALA A 107 -21.12 -1.96 7.53
N HIS A 108 -20.39 -1.29 8.44
CA HIS A 108 -20.91 -0.93 9.75
C HIS A 108 -20.76 0.56 10.08
N HIS A 109 -20.15 1.36 9.18
CA HIS A 109 -19.76 2.73 9.47
C HIS A 109 -18.89 2.87 10.74
N ASP A 110 -18.15 1.81 11.06
CA ASP A 110 -17.33 1.76 12.27
C ASP A 110 -15.97 2.41 12.01
N VAL A 111 -15.89 3.69 12.34
CA VAL A 111 -14.68 4.51 12.18
C VAL A 111 -13.58 4.09 13.17
N ARG A 112 -13.94 3.50 14.32
CA ARG A 112 -12.95 3.06 15.31
C ARG A 112 -12.23 1.81 14.81
N GLU A 113 -12.98 0.79 14.44
CA GLU A 113 -12.40 -0.45 13.89
C GLU A 113 -11.59 -0.16 12.62
N PHE A 114 -12.07 0.76 11.77
CA PHE A 114 -11.29 1.28 10.66
C PHE A 114 -9.94 1.86 11.09
N ALA A 115 -9.96 2.75 12.09
CA ALA A 115 -8.76 3.44 12.54
C ALA A 115 -7.75 2.50 13.20
N GLU A 116 -8.22 1.59 14.06
CA GLU A 116 -7.39 0.60 14.74
C GLU A 116 -6.70 -0.33 13.73
N ASN A 117 -7.43 -0.82 12.72
CA ASN A 117 -6.87 -1.68 11.69
C ASN A 117 -5.87 -0.94 10.78
N LEU A 118 -6.14 0.31 10.38
CA LEU A 118 -5.16 1.10 9.62
C LEU A 118 -3.89 1.36 10.44
N PHE A 119 -4.03 1.57 11.75
CA PHE A 119 -2.89 1.72 12.64
C PHE A 119 -2.05 0.43 12.69
N SER A 120 -2.70 -0.72 12.89
CA SER A 120 -2.03 -2.03 12.85
C SER A 120 -1.39 -2.34 11.49
N SER A 121 -1.98 -1.89 10.38
CA SER A 121 -1.36 -1.98 9.04
C SER A 121 -0.02 -1.24 9.01
N ALA A 122 -0.02 0.03 9.43
CA ALA A 122 1.18 0.86 9.46
C ALA A 122 2.25 0.35 10.45
N GLU A 123 1.86 -0.10 11.64
CA GLU A 123 2.79 -0.70 12.61
C GLU A 123 3.42 -1.99 12.11
N THR A 124 2.63 -2.86 11.47
CA THR A 124 3.14 -4.11 10.89
C THR A 124 4.18 -3.80 9.80
N TYR A 125 3.96 -2.76 9.00
CA TYR A 125 4.94 -2.30 8.02
C TYR A 125 6.20 -1.71 8.66
N LEU A 126 6.07 -0.94 9.75
CA LEU A 126 7.24 -0.47 10.49
C LEU A 126 8.04 -1.63 11.09
N MET A 127 7.37 -2.66 11.60
CA MET A 127 8.03 -3.88 12.08
C MET A 127 8.81 -4.56 10.94
N LEU A 128 8.23 -4.68 9.74
CA LEU A 128 8.92 -5.16 8.55
C LEU A 128 10.20 -4.37 8.25
N LEU A 129 10.13 -3.04 8.30
CA LEU A 129 11.29 -2.19 8.02
C LEU A 129 12.38 -2.36 9.09
N ARG A 130 11.99 -2.54 10.35
CA ARG A 130 12.90 -2.70 11.50
C ARG A 130 13.51 -4.10 11.63
N THR A 131 12.93 -5.13 11.02
CA THR A 131 13.48 -6.50 11.08
C THR A 131 14.68 -6.71 10.14
N GLN A 132 15.03 -5.71 9.33
CA GLN A 132 16.15 -5.79 8.41
C GLN A 132 17.47 -5.43 9.10
N GLU A 133 18.43 -6.35 9.05
CA GLU A 133 19.80 -6.09 9.50
C GLU A 133 20.50 -5.08 8.57
N PRO A 134 21.14 -4.02 9.12
CA PRO A 134 21.92 -3.09 8.31
C PRO A 134 23.01 -3.82 7.50
N GLY A 135 22.91 -3.76 6.17
CA GLY A 135 23.89 -4.34 5.24
C GLY A 135 23.61 -5.77 4.79
N ALA A 136 22.53 -6.41 5.25
CA ALA A 136 22.06 -7.64 4.62
C ALA A 136 21.48 -7.34 3.23
N GLU A 137 21.71 -8.23 2.25
CA GLU A 137 20.98 -8.25 0.98
C GLU A 137 19.53 -8.72 1.23
N GLY A 138 18.77 -7.91 1.97
CA GLY A 138 17.34 -8.12 2.15
C GLY A 138 16.59 -8.03 0.82
N PRO A 139 15.31 -8.44 0.77
CA PRO A 139 14.52 -8.42 -0.45
C PRO A 139 14.21 -6.97 -0.87
N ARG A 140 15.16 -6.32 -1.58
CA ARG A 140 15.09 -4.90 -2.00
C ARG A 140 13.76 -4.55 -2.66
N SER A 141 13.16 -5.46 -3.43
CA SER A 141 11.86 -5.24 -4.08
C SER A 141 10.68 -5.10 -3.11
N LEU A 142 10.75 -5.72 -1.93
CA LEU A 142 9.74 -5.61 -0.86
C LEU A 142 9.96 -4.38 0.02
N LEU A 143 11.21 -3.93 0.12
CA LEU A 143 11.63 -2.80 0.96
C LEU A 143 11.70 -1.47 0.20
N ALA A 144 11.60 -1.51 -1.13
CA ALA A 144 11.60 -0.33 -1.99
C ALA A 144 10.60 0.71 -1.48
N ARG A 145 10.94 1.99 -1.56
CA ARG A 145 10.14 3.04 -0.93
C ARG A 145 8.76 3.19 -1.56
N SER A 146 8.63 2.86 -2.85
CA SER A 146 7.37 2.69 -3.58
C SER A 146 6.44 1.60 -3.03
N ARG A 147 6.94 0.69 -2.18
CA ARG A 147 6.13 -0.29 -1.43
C ARG A 147 5.59 0.28 -0.11
N GLY A 148 5.88 1.54 0.20
CA GLY A 148 5.44 2.27 1.39
C GLY A 148 3.94 2.54 1.46
N VAL A 149 3.10 1.75 0.79
CA VAL A 149 1.65 1.92 0.79
C VAL A 149 1.08 2.00 2.23
N PRO A 150 1.53 1.22 3.23
CA PRO A 150 1.08 1.37 4.62
C PRO A 150 1.45 2.69 5.29
N LEU A 151 2.43 3.45 4.77
CA LEU A 151 2.67 4.84 5.20
C LEU A 151 1.41 5.71 5.00
N LEU A 152 0.66 5.46 3.92
CA LEU A 152 -0.59 6.17 3.65
C LEU A 152 -1.65 5.90 4.71
N ASP A 153 -1.60 4.74 5.39
CA ASP A 153 -2.52 4.45 6.50
C ASP A 153 -2.23 5.36 7.68
N ALA A 154 -0.95 5.45 8.09
CA ALA A 154 -0.53 6.36 9.15
C ALA A 154 -0.87 7.82 8.83
N LEU A 155 -0.62 8.25 7.59
CA LEU A 155 -0.94 9.60 7.12
C LEU A 155 -2.45 9.88 7.07
N CYS A 156 -3.27 8.92 6.63
CA CYS A 156 -4.73 9.03 6.62
C CYS A 156 -5.28 9.25 8.04
N LEU A 157 -4.74 8.51 9.02
CA LEU A 157 -5.09 8.63 10.43
C LEU A 157 -4.62 9.93 11.08
N GLY A 158 -3.60 10.59 10.50
CA GLY A 158 -2.89 11.67 11.16
C GLY A 158 -1.96 11.19 12.28
N ALA A 159 -1.53 9.92 12.22
CA ALA A 159 -0.55 9.34 13.14
C ALA A 159 0.87 9.78 12.75
N TRP A 160 1.17 11.06 12.98
CA TRP A 160 2.38 11.72 12.47
C TRP A 160 3.68 11.11 12.96
N ASP A 161 3.74 10.72 14.23
CA ASP A 161 4.95 10.13 14.79
C ASP A 161 5.22 8.75 14.17
N LEU A 162 4.17 7.93 13.99
CA LEU A 162 4.29 6.66 13.27
C LEU A 162 4.72 6.86 11.81
N ALA A 163 4.18 7.88 11.12
CA ALA A 163 4.58 8.19 9.76
C ALA A 163 6.07 8.61 9.66
N ARG A 164 6.58 9.37 10.64
CA ARG A 164 8.01 9.72 10.73
C ARG A 164 8.89 8.50 11.04
N ASP A 165 8.43 7.63 11.93
CA ASP A 165 9.14 6.38 12.26
C ASP A 165 9.27 5.46 11.03
N ILE A 166 8.19 5.35 10.24
CA ILE A 166 8.21 4.62 8.97
C ILE A 166 9.20 5.29 8.01
N ASP A 167 9.11 6.60 7.81
CA ASP A 167 10.01 7.34 6.91
C ASP A 167 11.49 7.13 7.26
N GLY A 168 11.84 7.21 8.54
CA GLY A 168 13.20 7.01 9.02
C GLY A 168 13.72 5.58 8.85
N ALA A 169 12.83 4.59 8.78
CA ALA A 169 13.18 3.20 8.55
C ALA A 169 13.17 2.80 7.05
N MET A 170 12.53 3.60 6.18
CA MET A 170 12.49 3.35 4.73
C MET A 170 13.82 3.70 4.05
N PRO A 171 14.20 3.02 2.95
CA PRO A 171 15.41 3.34 2.20
C PRO A 171 15.45 4.81 1.74
N ALA A 172 16.60 5.45 1.93
CA ALA A 172 16.87 6.81 1.49
C ALA A 172 17.39 6.91 0.04
N THR A 173 17.77 5.76 -0.55
CA THR A 173 18.36 5.67 -1.88
C THR A 173 17.36 5.10 -2.87
N TRP A 174 17.23 5.75 -4.02
CA TRP A 174 16.45 5.22 -5.13
C TRP A 174 17.13 4.01 -5.76
N TRP A 175 16.38 2.93 -5.92
CA TRP A 175 16.83 1.70 -6.54
C TRP A 175 16.19 1.54 -7.93
N SER A 176 16.87 2.05 -8.96
CA SER A 176 16.35 2.10 -10.34
C SER A 176 16.05 0.73 -10.96
N ASP A 177 16.58 -0.34 -10.38
CA ASP A 177 16.34 -1.73 -10.78
C ASP A 177 15.07 -2.35 -10.19
N VAL A 178 14.46 -1.71 -9.17
CA VAL A 178 13.27 -2.25 -8.48
C VAL A 178 12.08 -1.29 -8.41
N GLU A 179 12.30 0.01 -8.60
CA GLU A 179 11.23 1.01 -8.54
C GLU A 179 11.45 2.20 -9.46
N GLU A 180 10.34 2.79 -9.90
CA GLU A 180 10.34 4.02 -10.68
C GLU A 180 10.76 5.24 -9.83
N GLU A 181 11.52 6.16 -10.42
CA GLU A 181 12.01 7.36 -9.71
C GLU A 181 10.86 8.21 -9.16
N GLU A 182 9.77 8.31 -9.92
CA GLU A 182 8.58 9.05 -9.52
C GLU A 182 7.95 8.47 -8.25
N ALA A 183 7.76 7.15 -8.20
CA ALA A 183 7.15 6.49 -7.06
C ALA A 183 8.05 6.59 -5.83
N PHE A 184 9.36 6.41 -6.00
CA PHE A 184 10.35 6.64 -4.95
C PHE A 184 10.23 8.07 -4.40
N LEU A 185 10.26 9.08 -5.26
CA LEU A 185 10.22 10.48 -4.86
C LEU A 185 8.88 10.84 -4.19
N TYR A 186 7.77 10.34 -4.72
CA TYR A 186 6.45 10.55 -4.15
C TYR A 186 6.38 10.10 -2.69
N PHE A 187 6.73 8.84 -2.42
CA PHE A 187 6.75 8.30 -1.05
C PHE A 187 7.85 8.93 -0.17
N LYS A 188 8.88 9.54 -0.76
CA LYS A 188 9.89 10.32 -0.02
C LYS A 188 9.36 11.68 0.42
N LEU A 189 8.54 12.32 -0.40
CA LEU A 189 8.04 13.67 -0.12
C LEU A 189 6.85 13.68 0.86
N LEU A 190 6.04 12.62 0.92
CA LEU A 190 4.85 12.62 1.81
C LEU A 190 5.18 12.90 3.28
N PRO A 191 6.17 12.25 3.94
CA PRO A 191 6.52 12.56 5.32
C PRO A 191 7.16 13.94 5.46
N ALA A 192 7.92 14.40 4.46
CA ALA A 192 8.52 15.73 4.44
C ALA A 192 7.47 16.86 4.49
N LEU A 193 6.24 16.59 4.00
CA LEU A 193 5.11 17.51 4.13
C LEU A 193 4.64 17.70 5.57
N ILE A 194 4.85 16.74 6.48
CA ILE A 194 4.43 16.88 7.88
C ILE A 194 5.11 18.10 8.52
N ASP A 195 6.42 18.19 8.36
CA ASP A 195 7.22 19.27 8.95
C ASP A 195 7.42 20.46 7.98
N GLY A 196 7.00 20.31 6.73
CA GLY A 196 7.20 21.30 5.66
C GLY A 196 8.67 21.51 5.30
N LYS A 197 9.51 20.49 5.50
CA LYS A 197 10.95 20.54 5.26
C LYS A 197 11.29 19.57 4.14
N VAL A 198 11.40 20.09 2.92
CA VAL A 198 11.84 19.32 1.76
C VAL A 198 13.30 19.59 1.46
N ASP A 199 14.06 18.53 1.22
CA ASP A 199 15.44 18.63 0.76
C ASP A 199 15.52 19.39 -0.59
N PRO A 200 16.42 20.38 -0.76
CA PRO A 200 16.54 21.12 -2.02
C PRO A 200 16.88 20.25 -3.24
N GLY A 201 17.54 19.10 -3.05
CA GLY A 201 17.75 18.11 -4.10
C GLY A 201 16.44 17.47 -4.53
N ASP A 202 15.65 16.99 -3.58
CA ASP A 202 14.33 16.40 -3.86
C ASP A 202 13.36 17.41 -4.47
N ALA A 203 13.37 18.68 -4.04
CA ALA A 203 12.55 19.74 -4.63
C ALA A 203 12.91 20.00 -6.11
N ARG A 204 14.21 19.98 -6.46
CA ARG A 204 14.67 20.11 -7.85
C ARG A 204 14.26 18.90 -8.69
N LYS A 205 14.34 17.69 -8.13
CA LYS A 205 13.87 16.47 -8.80
C LYS A 205 12.38 16.50 -9.05
N LEU A 206 11.59 16.96 -8.07
CA LEU A 206 10.14 17.15 -8.21
C LEU A 206 9.83 18.09 -9.38
N ALA A 207 10.50 19.25 -9.44
CA ALA A 207 10.32 20.19 -10.53
C ALA A 207 10.65 19.57 -11.90
N ALA A 208 11.77 18.83 -12.00
CA ALA A 208 12.17 18.18 -13.25
C ALA A 208 11.16 17.11 -13.71
N LEU A 209 10.64 16.29 -12.79
CA LEU A 209 9.63 15.26 -13.11
C LEU A 209 8.28 15.88 -13.50
N LEU A 210 7.91 17.00 -12.88
CA LEU A 210 6.71 17.77 -13.24
C LEU A 210 6.79 18.38 -14.65
N GLU A 211 7.97 18.84 -15.06
CA GLU A 211 8.20 19.36 -16.42
C GLU A 211 8.17 18.27 -17.49
N ALA A 212 8.70 17.08 -17.18
CA ALA A 212 8.81 15.98 -18.15
C ALA A 212 7.45 15.31 -18.44
N GLU A 213 6.70 14.95 -17.40
CA GLU A 213 5.43 14.22 -17.53
C GLU A 213 4.39 14.75 -16.54
N GLY A 214 4.81 14.95 -15.28
CA GLY A 214 3.98 15.40 -14.17
C GLY A 214 2.76 14.52 -13.95
N THR A 215 2.81 13.63 -12.97
CA THR A 215 1.60 12.88 -12.57
C THR A 215 0.75 13.69 -11.61
N ALA A 216 -0.53 13.32 -11.50
CA ALA A 216 -1.43 13.97 -10.55
C ALA A 216 -0.94 13.82 -9.10
N ARG A 217 -0.24 12.73 -8.77
CA ARG A 217 0.42 12.51 -7.47
C ARG A 217 1.47 13.59 -7.18
N LEU A 218 2.41 13.78 -8.10
CA LEU A 218 3.46 14.80 -7.92
C LEU A 218 2.89 16.21 -7.93
N ARG A 219 1.86 16.49 -8.75
CA ARG A 219 1.18 17.79 -8.76
C ARG A 219 0.47 18.07 -7.43
N ALA A 220 -0.17 17.07 -6.82
CA ALA A 220 -0.79 17.22 -5.51
C ALA A 220 0.25 17.55 -4.42
N VAL A 221 1.40 16.87 -4.42
CA VAL A 221 2.50 17.16 -3.49
C VAL A 221 3.06 18.58 -3.68
N ASP A 222 3.33 18.98 -4.93
CA ASP A 222 3.82 20.33 -5.25
C ASP A 222 2.81 21.41 -4.82
N ALA A 223 1.51 21.18 -5.05
CA ALA A 223 0.47 22.09 -4.61
C ALA A 223 0.44 22.27 -3.09
N VAL A 224 0.59 21.18 -2.32
CA VAL A 224 0.69 21.27 -0.85
C VAL A 224 1.96 22.02 -0.42
N LEU A 225 3.10 21.80 -1.08
CA LEU A 225 4.34 22.51 -0.80
C LEU A 225 4.23 24.02 -1.04
N ARG A 226 3.52 24.40 -2.10
CA ARG A 226 3.32 25.80 -2.51
C ARG A 226 2.14 26.47 -1.82
N ALA A 227 1.40 25.73 -0.98
CA ALA A 227 0.14 26.17 -0.41
C ALA A 227 -0.88 26.64 -1.45
N ASP A 228 -0.92 25.98 -2.62
CA ASP A 228 -1.85 26.27 -3.70
C ASP A 228 -3.09 25.39 -3.57
N GLU A 229 -4.13 25.94 -2.93
CA GLU A 229 -5.41 25.25 -2.71
C GLU A 229 -6.06 24.79 -4.02
N ARG A 230 -6.02 25.62 -5.07
CA ARG A 230 -6.68 25.30 -6.34
C ARG A 230 -5.96 24.18 -7.06
N ALA A 231 -4.63 24.25 -7.16
CA ALA A 231 -3.83 23.22 -7.79
C ALA A 231 -3.97 21.88 -7.05
N PHE A 232 -4.09 21.92 -5.72
CA PHE A 232 -4.32 20.73 -4.90
C PHE A 232 -5.66 20.08 -5.25
N GLU A 233 -6.74 20.86 -5.26
CA GLU A 233 -8.09 20.39 -5.57
C GLU A 233 -8.21 19.81 -6.99
N ASP A 234 -7.59 20.47 -7.97
CA ASP A 234 -7.57 19.98 -9.35
C ASP A 234 -6.77 18.66 -9.46
N SER A 235 -5.63 18.56 -8.78
CA SER A 235 -4.82 17.34 -8.76
C SER A 235 -5.53 16.17 -8.07
N LEU A 236 -6.21 16.43 -6.94
CA LEU A 236 -6.95 15.40 -6.22
C LEU A 236 -8.15 14.89 -7.02
N ARG A 237 -8.82 15.76 -7.78
CA ARG A 237 -9.88 15.37 -8.72
C ARG A 237 -9.34 14.42 -9.80
N THR A 238 -8.21 14.77 -10.42
CA THR A 238 -7.55 13.89 -11.39
C THR A 238 -7.18 12.54 -10.76
N LEU A 239 -6.64 12.52 -9.54
CA LEU A 239 -6.34 11.27 -8.83
C LEU A 239 -7.59 10.40 -8.60
N THR A 240 -8.73 11.00 -8.21
CA THR A 240 -9.98 10.24 -8.03
C THR A 240 -10.55 9.71 -9.35
N ASP A 241 -10.36 10.45 -10.45
CA ASP A 241 -10.77 9.99 -11.79
C ASP A 241 -9.85 8.86 -12.28
N ASP A 242 -8.53 8.99 -12.11
CA ASP A 242 -7.54 7.95 -12.42
C ASP A 242 -7.82 6.67 -11.61
N TRP A 243 -8.15 6.83 -10.32
CA TRP A 243 -8.54 5.73 -9.43
C TRP A 243 -9.78 4.99 -9.95
N ARG A 244 -10.82 5.74 -10.33
CA ARG A 244 -12.05 5.17 -10.92
C ARG A 244 -11.74 4.36 -12.17
N ILE A 245 -10.96 4.94 -13.10
CA ILE A 245 -10.57 4.30 -14.35
C ILE A 245 -9.79 3.01 -14.08
N ALA A 246 -8.83 3.05 -13.15
CA ALA A 246 -8.03 1.88 -12.79
C ALA A 246 -8.89 0.73 -12.25
N ILE A 247 -9.85 1.03 -11.37
CA ILE A 247 -10.78 0.03 -10.84
C ILE A 247 -11.68 -0.56 -11.94
N GLU A 248 -12.19 0.28 -12.82
CA GLU A 248 -13.04 -0.17 -13.93
C GLU A 248 -12.26 -1.09 -14.87
N GLN A 249 -11.02 -0.74 -15.21
CA GLN A 249 -10.12 -1.57 -16.00
C GLN A 249 -9.81 -2.90 -15.30
N ASP A 250 -9.49 -2.87 -14.00
CA ASP A 250 -9.21 -4.07 -13.22
C ASP A 250 -10.43 -5.02 -13.23
N ARG A 251 -11.65 -4.49 -13.15
CA ARG A 251 -12.89 -5.28 -13.22
C ARG A 251 -13.16 -5.90 -14.59
N GLU A 252 -12.73 -5.24 -15.65
CA GLU A 252 -12.83 -5.75 -17.02
C GLU A 252 -11.83 -6.88 -17.26
N THR A 253 -10.68 -6.83 -16.60
CA THR A 253 -9.68 -7.90 -16.65
C THR A 253 -10.01 -9.03 -15.67
N ARG A 254 -10.00 -10.29 -16.11
CA ARG A 254 -10.21 -11.46 -15.22
C ARG A 254 -8.93 -12.25 -15.03
N PRO A 255 -8.69 -12.83 -13.84
CA PRO A 255 -9.56 -12.82 -12.65
C PRO A 255 -9.37 -11.60 -11.73
N VAL A 256 -10.47 -11.07 -11.18
CA VAL A 256 -10.48 -9.96 -10.19
C VAL A 256 -10.23 -10.51 -8.79
N ASP A 257 -9.40 -9.83 -7.97
CA ASP A 257 -9.28 -10.11 -6.53
C ASP A 257 -10.55 -9.60 -5.81
N PRO A 258 -11.45 -10.48 -5.32
CA PRO A 258 -12.69 -10.06 -4.70
C PRO A 258 -12.47 -9.31 -3.39
N TYR A 259 -11.35 -9.54 -2.70
CA TYR A 259 -11.04 -8.82 -1.47
C TYR A 259 -10.76 -7.34 -1.76
N HIS A 260 -9.90 -7.08 -2.75
CA HIS A 260 -9.63 -5.72 -3.23
C HIS A 260 -10.90 -5.03 -3.73
N ASP A 261 -11.67 -5.69 -4.59
CA ASP A 261 -12.86 -5.10 -5.23
C ASP A 261 -13.95 -4.73 -4.23
N HIS A 262 -14.14 -5.55 -3.19
CA HIS A 262 -15.12 -5.27 -2.14
C HIS A 262 -14.65 -4.26 -1.09
N THR A 263 -13.33 -4.00 -0.97
CA THR A 263 -12.79 -3.10 0.06
C THR A 263 -12.03 -1.91 -0.54
N GLU A 264 -10.76 -2.09 -0.89
CA GLU A 264 -9.85 -0.99 -1.25
C GLU A 264 -10.36 -0.23 -2.47
N ALA A 265 -10.92 -0.92 -3.46
CA ALA A 265 -11.54 -0.29 -4.63
C ALA A 265 -12.69 0.68 -4.29
N GLN A 266 -13.26 0.59 -3.09
CA GLN A 266 -14.38 1.45 -2.65
C GLN A 266 -13.90 2.66 -1.84
N VAL A 267 -12.66 2.66 -1.32
CA VAL A 267 -12.13 3.70 -0.44
C VAL A 267 -10.71 4.10 -0.83
N PHE A 268 -10.56 5.34 -1.31
CA PHE A 268 -9.29 5.88 -1.77
C PHE A 268 -8.46 6.47 -0.62
N ILE A 269 -7.75 5.59 0.09
CA ILE A 269 -6.92 5.94 1.27
C ILE A 269 -5.82 6.96 0.93
N GLU A 270 -5.20 6.84 -0.25
CA GLU A 270 -4.17 7.78 -0.68
C GLU A 270 -4.72 9.21 -0.77
N GLY A 271 -5.91 9.40 -1.35
CA GLY A 271 -6.57 10.69 -1.38
C GLY A 271 -6.86 11.23 0.03
N ALA A 272 -7.31 10.37 0.95
CA ALA A 272 -7.56 10.76 2.35
C ALA A 272 -6.28 11.22 3.06
N ALA A 273 -5.16 10.52 2.84
CA ALA A 273 -3.84 10.91 3.35
C ALA A 273 -3.39 12.27 2.80
N LEU A 274 -3.55 12.51 1.49
CA LEU A 274 -3.23 13.79 0.86
C LEU A 274 -4.08 14.94 1.42
N VAL A 275 -5.38 14.73 1.60
CA VAL A 275 -6.27 15.72 2.23
C VAL A 275 -5.84 16.04 3.65
N ARG A 276 -5.43 15.02 4.42
CA ARG A 276 -4.92 15.23 5.78
C ARG A 276 -3.66 16.09 5.77
N LEU A 277 -2.70 15.79 4.90
CA LEU A 277 -1.46 16.57 4.76
C LEU A 277 -1.73 18.00 4.30
N ALA A 278 -2.61 18.20 3.32
CA ALA A 278 -3.01 19.53 2.86
C ALA A 278 -3.60 20.36 4.00
N ARG A 279 -4.50 19.79 4.81
CA ARG A 279 -5.08 20.46 5.98
C ARG A 279 -4.06 20.74 7.07
N LEU A 280 -3.13 19.82 7.32
CA LEU A 280 -2.00 20.05 8.24
C LEU A 280 -1.15 21.25 7.79
N ARG A 281 -1.04 21.47 6.48
CA ARG A 281 -0.36 22.62 5.86
C ARG A 281 -1.22 23.86 5.71
N GLY A 282 -2.44 23.86 6.24
CA GLY A 282 -3.33 25.01 6.27
C GLY A 282 -4.13 25.26 5.00
N LEU A 283 -4.10 24.34 4.03
CA LEU A 283 -4.95 24.42 2.83
C LEU A 283 -6.39 24.09 3.19
N LYS A 284 -7.34 24.83 2.60
CA LYS A 284 -8.77 24.54 2.69
C LYS A 284 -9.17 23.46 1.69
N ALA A 285 -9.05 22.22 2.11
CA ALA A 285 -9.59 21.07 1.37
C ALA A 285 -11.12 20.97 1.52
N GLN A 286 -11.81 20.52 0.48
CA GLN A 286 -13.25 20.21 0.51
C GLN A 286 -13.62 19.19 1.61
N GLU A 287 -14.90 19.15 1.97
CA GLU A 287 -15.43 18.22 2.97
C GLU A 287 -15.78 16.84 2.40
N ARG A 288 -15.89 16.73 1.07
CA ARG A 288 -16.34 15.52 0.38
C ARG A 288 -15.59 15.36 -0.93
N TYR A 289 -15.22 14.12 -1.22
CA TYR A 289 -14.61 13.70 -2.48
C TYR A 289 -15.14 12.33 -2.87
N ASP A 290 -15.04 12.00 -4.14
CA ASP A 290 -15.34 10.66 -4.62
C ASP A 290 -14.39 9.63 -4.00
N PHE A 291 -14.92 8.46 -3.63
CA PHE A 291 -14.19 7.38 -2.97
C PHE A 291 -13.54 7.73 -1.62
N ILE A 292 -13.77 8.93 -1.06
CA ILE A 292 -13.25 9.32 0.25
C ILE A 292 -14.44 9.58 1.20
N PRO A 293 -14.82 8.61 2.04
CA PRO A 293 -15.91 8.80 3.00
C PRO A 293 -15.67 10.01 3.90
N ALA A 294 -16.66 10.90 4.02
CA ALA A 294 -16.53 12.12 4.84
C ALA A 294 -16.24 11.82 6.33
N SER A 295 -16.61 10.62 6.82
CA SER A 295 -16.32 10.17 8.18
C SER A 295 -14.84 10.05 8.47
N ILE A 296 -14.02 9.60 7.51
CA ILE A 296 -12.57 9.43 7.69
C ILE A 296 -11.78 10.73 7.48
N LEU A 297 -12.41 11.77 6.93
CA LEU A 297 -11.83 13.12 6.84
C LEU A 297 -11.93 13.92 8.14
N ARG A 298 -12.66 13.42 9.15
CA ARG A 298 -12.70 14.03 10.49
C ARG A 298 -11.41 13.74 11.23
N ASP A 299 -11.19 14.39 12.38
CA ASP A 299 -10.06 14.05 13.24
C ASP A 299 -10.22 12.61 13.77
N LEU A 300 -9.34 11.71 13.32
CA LEU A 300 -9.35 10.29 13.70
C LEU A 300 -8.46 10.00 14.91
N THR A 301 -7.62 10.94 15.33
CA THR A 301 -6.71 10.73 16.47
C THR A 301 -7.48 10.50 17.78
N GLN A 302 -8.71 11.04 17.85
CA GLN A 302 -9.61 10.90 19.00
C GLN A 302 -10.18 9.49 19.18
N VAL A 303 -10.16 8.67 18.13
CA VAL A 303 -10.66 7.28 18.17
C VAL A 303 -9.54 6.25 18.20
N LEU A 304 -8.28 6.68 18.09
CA LEU A 304 -7.14 5.80 18.27
C LEU A 304 -7.06 5.34 19.73
N PRO A 305 -6.62 4.10 20.00
CA PRO A 305 -6.48 3.60 21.36
C PRO A 305 -5.58 4.51 22.20
N SER A 306 -5.94 4.79 23.45
CA SER A 306 -5.14 5.68 24.31
C SER A 306 -3.72 5.16 24.58
N SER A 307 -3.48 3.86 24.39
CA SER A 307 -2.14 3.23 24.44
C SER A 307 -1.23 3.63 23.29
N VAL A 308 -1.75 4.33 22.28
CA VAL A 308 -1.05 4.70 21.02
C VAL A 308 -0.59 6.16 21.00
N MET A 309 -1.16 7.05 21.84
CA MET A 309 -0.83 8.48 21.86
C MET A 309 0.31 8.86 22.84
N GLY A 310 1.18 7.90 23.16
CA GLY A 310 2.25 8.03 24.17
C GLY A 310 3.61 8.38 23.60
#